data_AF-A0A259LRS6-F1
#
_entry.id   AF-A0A259LRS6-F1
#
_cell.length_a   1.000
_cell.length_b   1.000
_cell.length_c   1.000
_cell.angle_alpha   90.00
_cell.angle_beta   90.00
_cell.angle_gamma   90.00
#
_symmetry.space_group_name_H-M   'P 1'
#
loop_
_entity.id
_entity.type
_entity.pdbx_description
1 polymer ?
#
loop_
_entity_poly.entity_id
_entity_poly.type
_entity_poly.pdbx_seq_one_letter_code
_entity_poly.pdbx_strand_id
1 'polypeptide(L)'
;MTSNYIRALALRHAALERQIETELKAPLPDTLKIMRLKKLRLACRESLRDAIRRKRRVRGQRVIPSAMPSHPARPAFPAQIPGEG
;
A
#
# COMPACT_ATOMS: atom_id res chain seq x y z
N MET A 1 4.68 -8.53 -0.74
CA MET A 1 3.51 -8.80 0.12
C MET A 1 2.39 -9.40 -0.72
N THR A 2 2.04 -10.66 -0.48
CA THR A 2 1.08 -11.42 -1.30
C THR A 2 -0.37 -11.17 -0.85
N SER A 3 -1.34 -11.38 -1.74
CA SER A 3 -2.77 -11.26 -1.41
C SER A 3 -3.18 -12.19 -0.27
N ASN A 4 -2.55 -13.37 -0.19
CA ASN A 4 -2.75 -14.36 0.88
C ASN A 4 -2.35 -13.84 2.26
N TYR A 5 -1.26 -13.07 2.37
CA TYR A 5 -0.84 -12.49 3.64
C TYR A 5 -1.88 -11.52 4.22
N ILE A 6 -2.45 -10.66 3.37
CA ILE A 6 -3.50 -9.72 3.78
C ILE A 6 -4.77 -10.49 4.21
N ARG A 7 -5.13 -11.54 3.47
CA ARG A 7 -6.27 -12.40 3.82
C ARG A 7 -6.06 -13.09 5.18
N ALA A 8 -4.88 -13.64 5.42
CA ALA A 8 -4.54 -14.27 6.70
C ALA A 8 -4.63 -13.29 7.88
N LEU A 9 -4.11 -12.06 7.71
CA LEU A 9 -4.24 -11.00 8.73
C LEU A 9 -5.71 -10.62 8.99
N ALA A 10 -6.54 -10.55 7.95
CA ALA A 10 -7.96 -10.24 8.10
C ALA A 10 -8.70 -11.35 8.87
N LEU A 11 -8.43 -12.62 8.55
CA LEU A 11 -8.98 -13.76 9.28
C LEU A 11 -8.56 -13.75 10.75
N ARG A 12 -7.28 -13.48 11.02
CA ARG A 12 -6.76 -13.40 12.39
C ARG A 12 -7.39 -12.26 13.18
N HIS A 13 -7.61 -11.10 12.55
CA HIS A 13 -8.32 -9.99 13.18
C HIS A 13 -9.76 -10.37 13.55
N ALA A 14 -10.50 -10.99 12.63
CA ALA A 14 -11.87 -11.44 12.88
C ALA A 14 -11.93 -12.50 13.99
N ALA A 15 -10.96 -13.42 14.05
CA ALA A 15 -10.88 -14.41 15.11
C ALA A 15 -10.66 -13.77 16.50
N LEU A 16 -9.79 -12.76 16.59
CA LEU A 16 -9.56 -12.01 17.83
C LEU A 16 -10.81 -11.24 18.27
N GLU A 17 -11.59 -10.69 17.35
CA GLU A 17 -12.85 -10.01 17.66
C GLU A 17 -13.88 -10.98 18.25
N ARG A 18 -14.05 -12.15 17.63
CA ARG A 18 -14.92 -13.20 18.17
C ARG A 18 -14.48 -13.66 19.56
N GLN A 19 -13.18 -13.81 19.80
CA GLN A 19 -12.65 -14.18 21.12
C GLN A 19 -12.97 -13.09 22.16
N ILE A 20 -12.77 -11.82 21.83
CA ILE A 20 -13.10 -10.70 22.74
C ILE A 20 -14.60 -10.69 23.07
N GLU A 21 -15.46 -10.86 22.07
CA GLU A 21 -16.91 -10.92 22.26
C GLU A 21 -17.33 -12.10 23.13
N THR A 22 -16.69 -13.26 22.95
CA THR A 22 -16.96 -14.46 23.75
C THR A 22 -16.59 -14.23 25.22
N GLU A 23 -15.40 -13.68 25.48
CA GLU A 23 -14.95 -13.37 26.84
C GLU A 23 -15.80 -12.29 27.51
N LEU A 24 -16.27 -11.29 26.77
CA LEU A 24 -17.16 -10.24 27.29
C LEU A 24 -18.57 -10.76 27.62
N LYS A 25 -19.04 -11.79 26.93
CA LYS A 25 -20.32 -12.45 27.19
C LYS A 25 -20.23 -13.52 28.28
N ALA A 26 -19.03 -13.85 28.75
CA ALA A 26 -18.85 -14.82 29.81
C ALA A 26 -19.50 -14.30 31.12
N PRO A 27 -20.09 -15.19 31.94
CA PRO A 27 -20.70 -14.81 33.21
C PRO A 27 -19.71 -14.17 34.18
N LEU A 28 -18.42 -14.49 34.04
CA LEU A 28 -17.32 -13.81 34.72
C LEU A 28 -16.22 -13.45 33.68
N PRO A 29 -16.18 -12.21 33.19
CA PRO A 29 -15.23 -11.80 32.16
C PRO A 29 -13.81 -11.64 32.71
N ASP A 30 -12.84 -12.32 32.08
CA ASP A 30 -11.41 -12.15 32.39
C ASP A 30 -10.87 -10.86 31.74
N THR A 31 -10.76 -9.81 32.55
CA THR A 31 -10.33 -8.48 32.12
C THR A 31 -8.89 -8.46 31.60
N LEU A 32 -7.98 -9.28 32.15
CA LEU A 32 -6.58 -9.37 31.70
C LEU A 32 -6.49 -10.04 30.34
N LYS A 33 -7.25 -11.12 30.15
CA LYS A 33 -7.36 -11.80 28.86
C LYS A 33 -7.98 -10.89 27.80
N ILE A 34 -9.07 -10.19 28.12
CA ILE A 34 -9.70 -9.21 27.23
C ILE A 34 -8.70 -8.09 26.86
N MET A 35 -7.95 -7.56 27.82
CA MET A 35 -6.94 -6.54 27.56
C MET A 35 -5.86 -7.07 26.61
N ARG A 36 -5.35 -8.28 26.83
CA ARG A 36 -4.36 -8.93 25.97
C ARG A 36 -4.91 -9.13 24.55
N LEU A 37 -6.13 -9.63 24.41
CA LEU A 37 -6.79 -9.82 23.13
C LEU A 37 -7.00 -8.50 22.38
N LYS A 38 -7.40 -7.44 23.08
CA LYS A 38 -7.54 -6.09 22.51
C LYS A 38 -6.20 -5.54 21.99
N LYS A 39 -5.10 -5.73 22.73
CA LYS A 39 -3.74 -5.36 22.28
C LYS A 39 -3.34 -6.12 21.02
N LEU A 40 -3.56 -7.43 21.00
CA LEU A 40 -3.28 -8.27 19.82
C LEU A 40 -4.12 -7.85 18.61
N ARG A 41 -5.40 -7.52 18.81
CA ARG A 41 -6.28 -7.02 17.76
C ARG A 41 -5.76 -5.71 17.17
N LEU A 42 -5.33 -4.78 18.02
CA LEU A 42 -4.77 -3.50 17.59
C LEU A 42 -3.53 -3.69 16.71
N ALA A 43 -2.56 -4.49 17.17
CA ALA A 43 -1.35 -4.79 16.41
C ALA A 43 -1.65 -5.48 15.06
N CYS A 44 -2.64 -6.38 15.03
CA CYS A 44 -3.08 -7.04 13.81
C CYS A 44 -3.73 -6.05 12.82
N ARG A 45 -4.52 -5.09 13.32
CA ARG A 45 -5.14 -4.04 12.51
C ARG A 45 -4.10 -3.10 11.89
N GLU A 46 -3.09 -2.72 12.66
CA GLU A 46 -1.97 -1.90 12.18
C GLU A 46 -1.18 -2.62 11.10
N SER A 47 -0.83 -3.88 11.35
CA SER A 47 -0.14 -4.73 10.37
C SER A 47 -0.91 -4.85 9.05
N LEU A 48 -2.24 -4.96 9.11
CA LEU A 48 -3.12 -5.01 7.95
C LEU A 48 -3.12 -3.68 7.18
N ARG A 49 -3.23 -2.55 7.89
CA ARG A 49 -3.14 -1.21 7.28
C ARG A 49 -1.81 -1.00 6.57
N ASP A 50 -0.71 -1.40 7.19
CA ASP A 50 0.63 -1.26 6.61
C ASP A 50 0.86 -2.19 5.42
N ALA A 51 0.33 -3.41 5.47
CA ALA A 51 0.38 -4.33 4.34
C ALA A 51 -0.40 -3.78 3.13
N ILE A 52 -1.57 -3.18 3.36
CA ILE A 52 -2.37 -2.54 2.30
C ILE A 52 -1.66 -1.30 1.75
N ARG A 53 -1.13 -0.42 2.61
CA ARG A 53 -0.37 0.77 2.20
C ARG A 53 0.83 0.39 1.34
N ARG A 54 1.61 -0.62 1.75
CA ARG A 54 2.74 -1.14 0.98
C ARG A 54 2.30 -1.71 -0.38
N LYS A 55 1.22 -2.49 -0.43
CA LYS A 55 0.68 -3.03 -1.69
C LYS A 55 0.26 -1.92 -2.67
N ARG A 56 -0.34 -0.83 -2.17
CA ARG A 56 -0.72 0.33 -2.99
C ARG A 56 0.48 1.05 -3.58
N ARG A 57 1.53 1.29 -2.78
CA ARG A 57 2.79 1.92 -3.26
C ARG A 57 3.43 1.12 -4.40
N VAL A 58 3.55 -0.19 -4.24
CA VAL A 58 4.14 -1.09 -5.26
C VAL A 58 3.31 -1.11 -6.55
N ARG A 59 1.98 -1.04 -6.46
CA ARG A 59 1.11 -0.95 -7.64
C ARG A 59 1.23 0.41 -8.36
N GLY A 60 1.29 1.51 -7.61
CA GLY A 60 1.46 2.84 -8.20
C GLY A 60 2.77 3.01 -8.94
N GLN A 61 3.84 2.36 -8.47
CA GLN A 61 5.17 2.44 -9.08
C GLN A 61 5.30 1.65 -10.39
N ARG A 62 4.36 0.74 -10.71
CA ARG A 62 4.32 0.03 -11.99
C ARG A 62 3.71 0.83 -13.14
N VAL A 63 3.18 2.02 -12.87
CA VAL A 63 2.62 2.90 -13.90
C VAL A 63 3.67 3.94 -14.27
N ILE A 64 4.67 3.52 -15.06
CA ILE A 64 5.49 4.46 -15.84
C ILE A 64 5.01 4.29 -17.29
N PRO A 65 4.28 5.26 -17.87
CA PRO A 65 4.33 5.41 -19.32
C PRO A 65 5.74 5.87 -19.65
N SER A 66 6.48 5.03 -20.36
CA SER A 66 7.70 5.40 -21.06
C SER A 66 7.34 6.47 -22.10
N ALA A 67 7.28 7.73 -21.69
CA ALA A 67 7.33 8.85 -22.61
C ALA A 67 8.81 9.06 -22.93
N MET A 68 9.24 8.46 -24.04
CA MET A 68 10.55 8.66 -24.65
C MET A 68 10.85 10.16 -24.80
N PRO A 69 12.09 10.62 -24.52
CA PRO A 69 12.53 11.93 -24.98
C PRO A 69 12.78 11.83 -26.49
N SER A 70 11.84 12.32 -27.30
CA SER A 70 12.10 12.53 -28.73
C SER A 70 13.20 13.59 -28.87
N HIS A 71 14.34 13.15 -29.41
CA HIS A 71 15.54 13.93 -29.69
C HIS A 71 15.29 15.32 -30.35
N PRO A 72 16.24 16.25 -30.19
CA PRO A 72 16.15 17.60 -30.75
C PRO A 72 16.29 17.56 -32.28
N ALA A 73 15.41 18.28 -32.98
CA ALA A 73 15.55 18.48 -34.41
C ALA A 73 16.81 19.32 -34.71
N ARG A 74 17.78 18.61 -35.29
CA ARG A 74 18.97 19.01 -36.07
C ARG A 74 19.04 20.48 -36.55
N PRO A 75 20.23 21.11 -36.51
CA PRO A 75 20.46 22.45 -37.05
C PRO A 75 20.51 22.43 -38.58
N ALA A 76 19.80 23.35 -39.23
CA ALA A 76 19.98 23.65 -40.64
C ALA A 76 21.03 24.77 -40.79
N PHE A 77 22.05 24.46 -41.58
CA PHE A 77 23.22 25.28 -41.94
C PHE A 77 22.84 26.54 -42.76
N PRO A 78 23.80 27.48 -43.00
CA PRO A 78 23.53 28.90 -43.18
C PRO A 78 23.19 29.27 -44.63
N ALA A 79 22.27 30.21 -44.81
CA ALA A 79 22.10 30.89 -46.09
C ALA A 79 23.11 32.03 -46.20
N GLN A 80 24.19 31.77 -46.94
CA GLN A 80 25.09 32.77 -47.49
C GLN A 80 24.33 33.79 -48.35
N ILE A 81 24.74 35.05 -48.19
CA ILE A 81 24.51 36.21 -49.05
C ILE A 81 25.12 35.93 -50.44
N PRO A 82 24.51 36.36 -51.54
CA PRO A 82 25.11 37.45 -52.35
C PRO A 82 24.03 38.38 -52.94
N GLY A 83 24.18 39.71 -52.87
CA GLY A 83 24.84 40.50 -53.91
C GLY A 83 23.79 41.38 -54.62
N GLU A 84 23.92 42.71 -54.53
CA GLU A 84 24.24 43.59 -55.66
C GLU A 84 22.99 44.11 -56.40
N GLY A 85 22.79 45.43 -56.35
CA GLY A 85 21.70 46.17 -57.02
C GLY A 85 21.44 47.52 -56.35
#